data_AF-A0A974YHW1-F1
#
_entry.id   AF-A0A974YHW1-F1
#
_cell.length_a   1.000
_cell.length_b   1.000
_cell.length_c   1.000
_cell.angle_alpha   90.00
_cell.angle_beta   90.00
_cell.angle_gamma   90.00
#
_symmetry.space_group_name_H-M   'P 1'
#
loop_
_entity.id
_entity.type
_entity.pdbx_description
1 polymer ?
#
loop_
_entity_poly.entity_id
_entity_poly.type
_entity_poly.pdbx_seq_one_letter_code
_entity_poly.pdbx_strand_id
1 'polypeptide(L)'
;MAVAALAPTSARAGPCAAEIDQLQAAVDARIDTTAGTGRTARESTAATAHRQPTPGSVAQAEQSLGEGSGYGQVLASLAQAIDADQAGDATSCERALGEARSALER
;
A
#
# COMPACT_ATOMS: atom_id res chain seq x y z
N MET A 1 13.65 32.01 -33.96
CA MET A 1 13.21 31.22 -32.78
C MET A 1 13.07 29.77 -33.20
N ALA A 2 13.90 28.87 -32.67
CA ALA A 2 13.83 27.44 -32.96
C ALA A 2 13.00 26.77 -31.87
N VAL A 3 11.87 26.17 -32.25
CA VAL A 3 11.02 25.35 -31.37
C VAL A 3 11.57 23.93 -31.36
N ALA A 4 12.18 23.52 -30.26
CA ALA A 4 12.53 22.13 -30.01
C ALA A 4 11.24 21.34 -29.77
N ALA A 5 10.85 20.50 -30.73
CA ALA A 5 9.77 19.56 -30.55
C ALA A 5 10.24 18.41 -29.63
N LEU A 6 9.76 18.39 -28.39
CA LEU A 6 9.86 17.19 -27.55
C LEU A 6 8.92 16.14 -28.16
N ALA A 7 9.48 15.12 -28.79
CA ALA A 7 8.70 13.94 -29.19
C ALA A 7 8.25 13.23 -27.91
N PRO A 8 6.95 12.90 -27.75
CA PRO A 8 6.50 12.09 -26.64
C PRO A 8 7.15 10.72 -26.76
N THR A 9 8.10 10.43 -25.87
CA THR A 9 8.53 9.04 -25.65
C THR A 9 7.30 8.32 -25.11
N SER A 10 6.73 7.41 -25.89
CA SER A 10 5.69 6.51 -25.44
C SER A 10 6.23 5.77 -24.22
N ALA A 11 5.80 6.19 -23.03
CA ALA A 11 5.97 5.41 -21.81
C ALA A 11 5.22 4.10 -22.09
N ARG A 12 5.95 3.05 -22.45
CA ARG A 12 5.37 1.71 -22.52
C ARG A 12 5.01 1.37 -21.09
N ALA A 13 3.71 1.44 -20.79
CA ALA A 13 3.16 0.82 -19.61
C ALA A 13 3.67 -0.63 -19.58
N GLY A 14 4.14 -1.09 -18.42
CA GLY A 14 4.60 -2.45 -18.27
C GLY A 14 3.47 -3.46 -18.54
N PRO A 15 3.80 -4.75 -18.60
CA PRO A 15 2.88 -5.80 -19.03
C PRO A 15 1.59 -5.91 -18.19
N CYS A 16 1.56 -5.41 -16.96
CA CYS A 16 0.38 -5.48 -16.07
C CYS A 16 0.02 -4.14 -15.40
N ALA A 17 0.47 -3.00 -15.93
CA ALA A 17 0.24 -1.70 -15.32
C ALA A 17 -1.25 -1.43 -15.00
N ALA A 18 -2.17 -1.82 -15.89
CA ALA A 18 -3.59 -1.61 -15.70
C ALA A 18 -4.17 -2.47 -14.56
N GLU A 19 -3.67 -3.69 -14.38
CA GLU A 19 -4.07 -4.59 -13.31
C GLU A 19 -3.50 -4.15 -11.96
N ILE A 20 -2.29 -3.59 -11.95
CA ILE A 20 -1.68 -2.96 -10.78
C ILE A 20 -2.53 -1.78 -10.33
N ASP A 21 -2.88 -0.85 -11.23
CA ASP A 21 -3.71 0.32 -10.91
C ASP A 21 -5.07 -0.08 -10.32
N GLN A 22 -5.73 -1.08 -10.92
CA GLN A 22 -7.00 -1.58 -10.41
C GLN A 22 -6.86 -2.20 -9.02
N LEU A 23 -5.81 -3.00 -8.80
CA LEU A 23 -5.61 -3.65 -7.51
C LEU A 23 -5.21 -2.63 -6.44
N GLN A 24 -4.38 -1.63 -6.76
CA GLN A 24 -4.06 -0.50 -5.86
C GLN A 24 -5.33 0.20 -5.40
N ALA A 25 -6.21 0.59 -6.33
CA ALA A 25 -7.47 1.22 -6.00
C ALA A 25 -8.36 0.35 -5.10
N ALA A 26 -8.37 -0.98 -5.30
CA ALA A 26 -9.12 -1.90 -4.46
C ALA A 26 -8.53 -2.02 -3.04
N VAL A 27 -7.20 -2.05 -2.92
CA VAL A 27 -6.49 -2.05 -1.63
C VAL A 27 -6.77 -0.76 -0.87
N ASP A 28 -6.66 0.40 -1.53
CA ASP A 28 -6.92 1.70 -0.92
C ASP A 28 -8.37 1.81 -0.43
N ALA A 29 -9.34 1.43 -1.26
CA ALA A 29 -10.75 1.42 -0.88
C ALA A 29 -11.03 0.52 0.33
N ARG A 30 -10.35 -0.63 0.42
CA ARG A 30 -10.46 -1.54 1.57
C ARG A 30 -9.86 -0.91 2.82
N ILE A 31 -8.68 -0.31 2.72
CA ILE A 31 -8.03 0.41 3.83
C ILE A 31 -8.95 1.52 4.33
N ASP A 32 -9.45 2.36 3.44
CA ASP A 32 -10.35 3.48 3.77
C ASP A 32 -11.64 3.01 4.46
N THR A 33 -12.21 1.89 4.02
CA THR A 33 -13.41 1.30 4.65
C THR A 33 -13.14 0.84 6.08
N THR A 34 -11.92 0.39 6.38
CA THR A 34 -11.51 -0.06 7.71
C THR A 34 -10.84 1.03 8.56
N ALA A 35 -10.48 2.15 7.94
CA ALA A 35 -9.87 3.27 8.64
C ALA A 35 -10.85 3.81 9.69
N GLY A 36 -10.36 4.00 10.92
CA GLY A 36 -11.20 4.44 12.04
C GLY A 36 -12.07 3.35 12.67
N THR A 37 -12.14 2.13 12.10
CA THR A 37 -12.75 0.96 12.76
C THR A 37 -11.72 0.13 13.54
N GLY A 38 -10.57 0.73 13.84
CA GLY A 38 -9.46 0.10 14.57
C GLY A 38 -9.84 -0.30 15.99
N ARG A 39 -9.02 -1.16 16.59
CA ARG A 39 -9.20 -1.57 17.99
C ARG A 39 -8.87 -0.39 18.90
N THR A 40 -9.66 -0.19 19.94
CA THR A 40 -9.35 0.80 20.98
C THR A 40 -8.64 0.14 22.15
N ALA A 41 -7.71 0.89 22.78
CA ALA A 41 -7.09 0.50 24.04
C ALA A 41 -7.79 1.21 25.22
N ARG A 42 -7.61 0.66 26.42
CA ARG A 42 -7.88 1.40 27.65
C ARG A 42 -6.95 2.62 27.71
N GLU A 43 -7.48 3.77 28.14
CA GLU A 43 -6.69 4.96 28.41
C GLU A 43 -5.55 4.65 29.40
N SER A 44 -4.32 5.03 29.03
CA SER A 44 -3.15 4.88 29.89
C SER A 44 -2.90 6.15 30.71
N THR A 45 -2.15 6.05 31.80
CA THR A 45 -1.70 7.23 32.57
C THR A 45 -0.82 8.18 31.75
N ALA A 46 -0.11 7.66 30.74
CA ALA A 46 0.66 8.49 29.84
C ALA A 46 -0.24 9.34 28.92
N ALA A 47 -1.45 8.86 28.59
CA ALA A 47 -2.42 9.59 27.79
C ALA A 47 -3.03 10.80 28.55
N THR A 48 -3.07 10.75 29.89
CA THR A 48 -3.57 11.86 30.72
C THR A 48 -2.49 12.88 31.07
N ALA A 49 -1.24 12.64 30.66
CA ALA A 49 -0.15 13.59 30.90
C ALA A 49 -0.29 14.80 29.96
N HIS A 50 0.01 16.00 30.45
CA HIS A 50 0.00 17.25 29.65
C HIS A 50 1.16 17.37 28.65
N ARG A 51 1.73 16.25 28.22
CA ARG A 51 2.80 16.19 27.21
C ARG A 51 2.28 15.45 25.99
N GLN A 52 2.64 15.94 24.82
CA GLN A 52 2.22 15.30 23.58
C GLN A 52 2.90 13.93 23.41
N PRO A 53 2.19 12.94 22.85
CA PRO A 53 2.81 11.71 22.39
C PRO A 53 3.94 12.01 21.41
N THR A 54 5.01 11.22 21.50
CA THR A 54 6.04 11.21 20.45
C THR A 54 5.58 10.33 19.29
N PRO A 55 6.05 10.58 18.05
CA PRO A 55 5.74 9.70 16.93
C PRO A 55 6.05 8.22 17.20
N GLY A 56 7.19 7.93 17.86
CA GLY A 56 7.57 6.56 18.21
C GLY A 56 6.61 5.89 19.22
N SER A 57 6.14 6.64 20.22
CA SER A 57 5.15 6.11 21.18
C SER A 57 3.78 5.86 20.54
N VAL A 58 3.38 6.69 19.56
CA VAL A 58 2.15 6.46 18.79
C VAL A 58 2.29 5.18 17.98
N ALA A 59 3.35 5.06 17.17
CA ALA A 59 3.59 3.86 16.36
C ALA A 59 3.64 2.57 17.18
N GLN A 60 4.25 2.59 18.38
CA GLN A 60 4.24 1.43 19.28
C GLN A 60 2.82 1.08 19.75
N ALA A 61 2.01 2.08 20.12
CA ALA A 61 0.64 1.85 20.55
C ALA A 61 -0.22 1.26 19.41
N GLU A 62 -0.09 1.79 18.20
CA GLU A 62 -0.76 1.30 16.98
C GLU A 62 -0.35 -0.15 16.67
N GLN A 63 0.95 -0.47 16.74
CA GLN A 63 1.47 -1.85 16.58
C GLN A 63 0.92 -2.81 17.63
N SER A 64 0.83 -2.37 18.89
CA SER A 64 0.25 -3.15 19.99
C SER A 64 -1.23 -3.46 19.73
N LEU A 65 -1.92 -2.54 19.06
CA LEU A 65 -3.30 -2.67 18.59
C LEU A 65 -3.41 -3.37 17.24
N GLY A 66 -2.30 -3.86 16.67
CA GLY A 66 -2.24 -4.56 15.39
C GLY A 66 -2.76 -3.73 14.22
N GLU A 67 -2.81 -2.40 14.36
CA GLU A 67 -3.20 -1.51 13.27
C GLU A 67 -2.21 -1.66 12.11
N GLY A 68 -2.73 -1.64 10.89
CA GLY A 68 -1.96 -1.85 9.66
C GLY A 68 -1.46 -3.28 9.40
N SER A 69 -1.49 -4.19 10.39
CA SER A 69 -0.93 -5.55 10.25
C SER A 69 -1.67 -6.45 9.25
N GLY A 70 -2.94 -6.18 8.98
CA GLY A 70 -3.77 -6.98 8.06
C GLY A 70 -3.36 -6.86 6.58
N TYR A 71 -2.69 -5.78 6.21
CA TYR A 71 -2.39 -5.47 4.80
C TYR A 71 -0.96 -5.81 4.38
N GLY A 72 -0.09 -6.22 5.33
CA GLY A 72 1.33 -6.40 5.05
C GLY A 72 1.63 -7.34 3.88
N GLN A 73 0.90 -8.47 3.78
CA GLN A 73 1.10 -9.40 2.68
C GLN A 73 0.56 -8.88 1.34
N VAL A 74 -0.57 -8.18 1.36
CA VAL A 74 -1.15 -7.55 0.16
C VAL A 74 -0.17 -6.51 -0.40
N LEU A 75 0.34 -5.63 0.46
CA LEU A 75 1.28 -4.57 0.08
C LEU A 75 2.62 -5.13 -0.41
N ALA A 76 3.14 -6.17 0.25
CA ALA A 76 4.37 -6.84 -0.19
C ALA A 76 4.22 -7.48 -1.56
N SER A 77 3.10 -8.17 -1.81
CA SER A 77 2.84 -8.82 -3.10
C SER A 77 2.59 -7.79 -4.21
N LEU A 78 1.91 -6.68 -3.89
CA LEU A 78 1.73 -5.56 -4.82
C LEU A 78 3.07 -4.89 -5.19
N ALA A 79 3.97 -4.72 -4.23
CA ALA A 79 5.32 -4.21 -4.51
C ALA A 79 6.09 -5.13 -5.47
N GLN A 80 5.99 -6.46 -5.27
CA GLN A 80 6.59 -7.42 -6.20
C GLN A 80 6.00 -7.35 -7.61
N ALA A 81 4.69 -7.13 -7.74
CA ALA A 81 4.04 -6.93 -9.04
C ALA A 81 4.56 -5.67 -9.73
N ILE A 82 4.72 -4.56 -9.00
CA ILE A 82 5.29 -3.31 -9.51
C ILE A 82 6.73 -3.50 -9.99
N ASP A 83 7.57 -4.19 -9.22
CA ASP A 83 8.96 -4.47 -9.60
C ASP A 83 9.04 -5.35 -10.85
N ALA A 84 8.19 -6.37 -10.95
CA ALA A 84 8.12 -7.26 -12.12
C ALA A 84 7.59 -6.54 -13.37
N ASP A 85 6.59 -5.66 -13.22
CA ASP A 85 6.05 -4.82 -14.30
C ASP A 85 7.13 -3.89 -14.87
N GLN A 86 7.90 -3.23 -13.99
CA GLN A 86 9.02 -2.37 -14.39
C GLN A 86 10.15 -3.16 -15.09
N ALA A 87 10.34 -4.43 -14.72
CA ALA A 87 11.29 -5.34 -15.37
C ALA A 87 10.76 -5.93 -16.70
N GLY A 88 9.47 -5.74 -17.03
CA GLY A 88 8.83 -6.37 -18.18
C GLY A 88 8.56 -7.86 -18.01
N ASP A 89 8.61 -8.39 -16.77
CA ASP A 89 8.36 -9.79 -16.46
C ASP A 89 6.86 -10.02 -16.19
N ALA A 90 6.12 -10.29 -17.27
CA ALA A 90 4.68 -10.52 -17.21
C ALA A 90 4.31 -11.71 -16.29
N THR A 91 5.07 -12.81 -16.32
CA THR A 91 4.74 -14.01 -15.54
C THR A 91 4.92 -13.78 -14.05
N SER A 92 6.02 -13.16 -13.62
CA SER A 92 6.23 -12.83 -12.21
C SER A 92 5.22 -11.80 -11.72
N CYS A 93 4.88 -10.84 -12.58
CA CYS A 93 3.89 -9.80 -12.30
C CYS A 93 2.49 -10.38 -12.08
N GLU A 94 1.99 -11.21 -13.00
CA GLU A 94 0.68 -11.88 -12.87
C GLU A 94 0.60 -12.75 -11.61
N ARG A 95 1.67 -13.50 -11.31
CA ARG A 95 1.75 -14.31 -10.08
C ARG A 95 1.64 -13.44 -8.84
N ALA A 96 2.41 -12.36 -8.75
CA ALA A 96 2.39 -11.43 -7.62
C ALA A 96 1.02 -10.74 -7.46
N LEU A 97 0.36 -10.38 -8.57
CA LEU A 97 -1.02 -9.87 -8.57
C LEU A 97 -2.01 -10.91 -8.03
N GLY A 98 -1.85 -12.19 -8.38
CA GLY A 98 -2.66 -13.28 -7.84
C GLY A 98 -2.49 -13.41 -6.32
N GLU A 99 -1.24 -13.41 -5.83
CA GLU A 99 -0.93 -13.47 -4.40
C GLU A 99 -1.52 -12.26 -3.64
N ALA A 100 -1.42 -11.06 -4.22
CA ALA A 100 -1.99 -9.84 -3.66
C ALA A 100 -3.52 -9.90 -3.57
N ARG A 101 -4.20 -10.37 -4.61
CA ARG A 101 -5.67 -10.57 -4.64
C ARG A 101 -6.11 -11.56 -3.56
N SER A 102 -5.48 -12.74 -3.51
CA SER A 102 -5.80 -13.74 -2.50
C SER A 102 -5.55 -13.21 -1.09
N ALA A 103 -4.51 -12.41 -0.87
CA ALA A 103 -4.26 -11.80 0.43
C ALA A 103 -5.31 -10.74 0.82
N LEU A 104 -5.90 -10.03 -0.15
CA LEU A 104 -6.92 -8.99 0.04
C LEU A 104 -8.30 -9.57 0.35
N GLU A 105 -8.60 -10.76 -0.16
CA GLU A 105 -9.88 -11.46 0.02
C GLU A 105 -10.01 -12.21 1.36
N ARG A 106 -8.90 -12.41 2.08
CA ARG A 106 -8.89 -13.03 3.41
C ARG A 106 -9.46 -12.09 4.48
#